data_AF-A0A4P6HF95-F1
#
_entry.id   AF-A0A4P6HF95-F1
#
_cell.length_a   1.000
_cell.length_b   1.000
_cell.length_c   1.000
_cell.angle_alpha   90.00
_cell.angle_beta   90.00
_cell.angle_gamma   90.00
#
_symmetry.space_group_name_H-M   'P 1'
#
loop_
_entity.id
_entity.type
_entity.pdbx_description
1 polymer ?
#
loop_
_entity_poly.entity_id
_entity_poly.type
_entity_poly.pdbx_seq_one_letter_code
_entity_poly.pdbx_strand_id
1 'polypeptide(L)'
;MRFLIRDETVHAAFDMLESHAQPAAAAKAMRERREDERKATKARAFLKATGSVAERDANSILDEEYRQACERFYAAVEADEEFRNQRSKCEAIIEAWRTCQSNFRAMGKVAA
;
A
#
# COMPACT_ATOMS: atom_id res chain seq x y z
N MET A 1 20.79 15.08 24.10
CA MET A 1 19.69 15.68 23.33
C MET A 1 18.40 14.97 23.70
N ARG A 2 17.36 15.66 24.17
CA ARG A 2 16.07 15.03 24.52
C ARG A 2 15.29 14.75 23.23
N PHE A 3 14.86 13.51 23.01
CA PHE A 3 13.99 13.19 21.87
C PHE A 3 12.62 13.85 22.09
N LEU A 4 12.21 14.70 21.15
CA LEU A 4 10.96 15.45 21.18
C LEU A 4 10.32 15.42 19.79
N ILE A 5 9.07 14.96 19.72
CA ILE A 5 8.22 15.11 18.55
C ILE A 5 7.43 16.41 18.72
N ARG A 6 7.52 17.29 17.73
CA ARG A 6 6.83 18.59 17.74
C ARG A 6 5.37 18.42 17.30
N ASP A 7 4.52 19.33 17.77
CA ASP A 7 3.09 19.28 17.45
C ASP A 7 2.83 19.48 15.95
N GLU A 8 3.65 20.29 15.25
CA GLU A 8 3.52 20.45 13.79
C GLU A 8 3.79 19.14 13.04
N THR A 9 4.67 18.28 13.55
CA THR A 9 4.93 16.95 12.97
C THR A 9 3.71 16.05 13.10
N VAL A 10 2.96 16.18 14.19
CA VAL A 10 1.75 15.40 14.46
C VAL A 10 0.57 15.91 13.64
N HIS A 11 0.42 17.24 13.53
CA HIS A 11 -0.56 17.85 12.63
C HIS A 11 -0.35 17.41 11.19
N ALA A 12 0.90 17.46 10.70
CA ALA A 12 1.21 16.97 9.36
C ALA A 12 0.88 15.47 9.19
N ALA A 13 1.03 14.65 10.22
CA ALA A 13 0.63 13.25 10.17
C ALA A 13 -0.89 13.08 10.07
N PHE A 14 -1.69 13.91 10.78
CA PHE A 14 -3.14 13.92 10.64
C PHE A 14 -3.59 14.40 9.26
N ASP A 15 -3.04 15.51 8.78
CA ASP A 15 -3.35 16.06 7.45
C ASP A 15 -3.08 15.03 6.36
N MET A 16 -1.95 14.32 6.45
CA MET A 16 -1.60 13.25 5.52
C MET A 16 -2.57 12.07 5.56
N LEU A 17 -3.06 11.69 6.75
CA LEU A 17 -4.04 10.61 6.88
C LEU A 17 -5.40 11.00 6.30
N GLU A 18 -5.82 12.25 6.49
CA GLU A 18 -7.06 12.78 5.94
C GLU A 18 -6.99 12.92 4.42
N SER A 19 -5.95 13.61 3.90
CA SER A 19 -5.80 13.90 2.48
C SER A 19 -5.64 12.65 1.63
N HIS A 20 -5.05 11.58 2.18
CA HIS A 20 -4.81 10.33 1.46
C HIS A 20 -5.86 9.24 1.69
N ALA A 21 -6.89 9.48 2.52
CA ALA A 21 -7.91 8.46 2.78
C ALA A 21 -8.59 7.96 1.50
N GLN A 22 -9.05 8.88 0.64
CA GLN A 22 -9.69 8.55 -0.63
C GLN A 22 -8.70 8.00 -1.67
N PRO A 23 -7.54 8.62 -1.94
CA PRO A 23 -6.51 8.05 -2.81
C PRO A 23 -6.08 6.63 -2.41
N ALA A 24 -5.88 6.36 -1.11
CA ALA A 24 -5.50 5.03 -0.62
C ALA A 24 -6.60 3.98 -0.88
N ALA A 25 -7.87 4.35 -0.65
CA ALA A 25 -8.99 3.46 -0.97
C ALA A 25 -9.07 3.17 -2.48
N ALA A 26 -8.83 4.18 -3.32
CA ALA A 26 -8.79 4.02 -4.77
C ALA A 26 -7.63 3.12 -5.22
N ALA A 27 -6.43 3.27 -4.64
CA ALA A 27 -5.27 2.44 -4.93
C ALA A 27 -5.52 0.96 -4.59
N LYS A 28 -6.11 0.68 -3.41
CA LYS A 28 -6.51 -0.68 -3.02
C LYS A 28 -7.50 -1.28 -4.03
N ALA A 29 -8.55 -0.55 -4.38
CA ALA A 29 -9.53 -1.01 -5.36
C ALA A 29 -8.89 -1.24 -6.74
N MET A 30 -7.90 -0.42 -7.11
CA MET A 30 -7.17 -0.56 -8.36
C MET A 30 -6.31 -1.83 -8.38
N ARG A 31 -5.63 -2.16 -7.28
CA ARG A 31 -4.89 -3.42 -7.12
C ARG A 31 -5.80 -4.62 -7.36
N GLU A 32 -6.97 -4.66 -6.72
CA GLU A 32 -7.96 -5.73 -6.89
C GLU A 32 -8.41 -5.85 -8.36
N ARG A 33 -8.77 -4.72 -8.98
CA ARG A 33 -9.16 -4.69 -10.41
C ARG A 33 -8.07 -5.20 -11.35
N ARG A 34 -6.81 -4.81 -11.12
CA ARG A 34 -5.70 -5.25 -11.97
C ARG A 34 -5.34 -6.72 -11.76
N GLU A 35 -5.56 -7.25 -10.56
CA GLU A 35 -5.40 -8.68 -10.30
C GLU A 35 -6.39 -9.50 -11.14
N ASP A 36 -7.66 -9.08 -11.17
CA ASP A 36 -8.71 -9.73 -11.95
C ASP A 36 -8.43 -9.62 -13.46
N GLU A 37 -7.99 -8.45 -13.92
CA GLU A 37 -7.57 -8.26 -15.32
C GLU A 37 -6.41 -9.19 -15.70
N ARG A 38 -5.39 -9.32 -14.84
CA ARG A 38 -4.25 -10.21 -15.07
C ARG A 38 -4.71 -11.67 -15.20
N LYS A 39 -5.58 -12.14 -14.30
CA LYS A 39 -6.17 -13.50 -14.35
C LYS A 39 -6.97 -13.71 -15.63
N ALA A 40 -7.84 -12.77 -15.97
CA ALA A 40 -8.67 -12.85 -17.17
C ALA A 40 -7.82 -12.85 -18.45
N THR A 41 -6.72 -12.10 -18.47
CA THR A 41 -5.81 -12.03 -19.62
C THR A 41 -5.05 -13.32 -19.81
N LYS A 42 -4.53 -13.94 -18.73
CA LYS A 42 -3.94 -15.29 -18.80
C LYS A 42 -4.94 -16.30 -19.36
N ALA A 43 -6.17 -16.29 -18.84
CA ALA A 43 -7.20 -17.21 -19.28
C ALA A 43 -7.52 -17.04 -20.78
N ARG A 44 -7.62 -15.80 -21.28
CA ARG A 44 -7.79 -15.54 -22.71
C ARG A 44 -6.61 -16.05 -23.54
N ALA A 45 -5.37 -15.82 -23.10
CA ALA A 45 -4.19 -16.33 -23.78
C ALA A 45 -4.17 -17.86 -23.84
N PHE A 46 -4.52 -18.53 -22.74
CA PHE A 46 -4.66 -19.99 -22.67
C PHE A 46 -5.73 -20.53 -23.63
N LEU A 47 -6.87 -19.85 -23.74
CA LEU A 47 -7.95 -20.22 -24.66
C LEU A 47 -7.58 -20.04 -26.14
N LYS A 48 -6.72 -19.06 -26.46
CA LYS A 48 -6.19 -18.84 -27.81
C LYS A 48 -5.09 -19.84 -28.20
N ALA A 49 -4.30 -20.31 -27.24
CA ALA A 49 -3.18 -21.20 -27.50
C ALA A 49 -3.64 -22.60 -27.97
N THR A 50 -2.87 -23.20 -28.87
CA THR A 50 -3.07 -24.57 -29.38
C THR A 50 -2.08 -25.56 -28.77
N GLY A 51 -2.38 -26.85 -28.87
CA GLY A 51 -1.53 -27.93 -28.36
C GLY A 51 -2.11 -28.60 -27.12
N SER A 52 -1.27 -29.39 -26.45
CA SER A 52 -1.59 -30.01 -25.16
C SER A 52 -1.88 -28.94 -24.10
N VAL A 53 -2.54 -29.34 -23.03
CA VAL A 53 -2.82 -28.44 -21.89
C VAL A 53 -1.54 -27.82 -21.33
N ALA A 54 -0.44 -28.59 -21.27
CA ALA A 54 0.85 -28.11 -20.78
C ALA A 54 1.46 -27.04 -21.69
N GLU A 55 1.45 -27.26 -23.02
CA GLU A 55 1.94 -26.28 -23.99
C GLU A 55 1.10 -25.00 -23.95
N ARG A 56 -0.23 -25.13 -23.81
CA ARG A 56 -1.14 -23.98 -23.71
C ARG A 56 -0.88 -23.14 -22.46
N ASP A 57 -0.64 -23.77 -21.31
CA ASP A 57 -0.32 -23.03 -20.09
C ASP A 57 1.02 -22.30 -20.21
N ALA A 58 2.06 -22.98 -20.73
CA ALA A 58 3.36 -22.38 -21.00
C ALA A 58 3.27 -21.20 -21.97
N ASN A 59 2.50 -21.32 -23.05
CA ASN A 59 2.32 -20.23 -24.01
C ASN A 59 1.51 -19.08 -23.43
N SER A 60 0.51 -19.36 -22.57
CA SER A 60 -0.36 -18.32 -21.99
C SER A 60 0.39 -17.35 -21.07
N ILE A 61 1.44 -17.80 -20.38
CA ILE A 61 2.25 -16.95 -19.50
C ILE A 61 3.30 -16.14 -20.27
N LEU A 62 3.59 -16.53 -21.50
CA LEU A 62 4.51 -15.82 -22.41
C LEU A 62 3.77 -14.83 -23.31
N ASP A 63 2.44 -14.79 -23.24
CA ASP A 63 1.61 -13.85 -23.99
C ASP A 63 1.91 -12.39 -23.60
N GLU A 64 2.04 -11.53 -24.60
CA GLU A 64 2.42 -10.14 -24.40
C GLU A 64 1.34 -9.33 -23.66
N GLU A 65 0.05 -9.58 -23.91
CA GLU A 65 -1.02 -8.91 -23.17
C GLU A 65 -1.00 -9.32 -21.70
N TYR A 66 -0.73 -10.60 -21.42
CA TYR A 66 -0.58 -11.10 -20.05
C TYR A 66 0.60 -10.45 -19.35
N ARG A 67 1.76 -10.34 -20.01
CA ARG A 67 2.94 -9.66 -19.46
C ARG A 67 2.64 -8.21 -19.12
N GLN A 68 1.99 -7.48 -20.02
CA GLN A 68 1.59 -6.09 -19.76
C GLN A 68 0.55 -5.97 -18.64
N ALA A 69 -0.37 -6.93 -18.52
CA ALA A 69 -1.33 -6.97 -17.41
C ALA A 69 -0.62 -7.24 -16.06
N CYS A 70 0.45 -8.03 -16.05
CA CYS A 70 1.30 -8.21 -14.87
C CYS A 70 1.97 -6.90 -14.46
N GLU A 71 2.57 -6.16 -15.40
CA GLU A 71 3.20 -4.86 -15.10
C GLU A 71 2.19 -3.86 -14.53
N ARG A 72 0.97 -3.78 -15.12
CA ARG A 72 -0.11 -2.93 -14.59
C ARG A 72 -0.53 -3.35 -13.18
N PHE A 73 -0.55 -4.65 -12.89
CA PHE A 73 -0.84 -5.16 -11.56
C PHE A 73 0.26 -4.80 -10.56
N TYR A 74 1.53 -4.95 -10.92
CA TYR A 74 2.65 -4.61 -10.05
C TYR A 74 2.68 -3.10 -9.72
N ALA A 75 2.46 -2.24 -10.71
CA ALA A 75 2.33 -0.80 -10.47
C ALA A 75 1.16 -0.46 -9.52
N ALA A 76 0.04 -1.17 -9.62
CA ALA A 76 -1.09 -0.99 -8.70
C ALA A 76 -0.80 -1.51 -7.28
N VAL A 77 -0.02 -2.59 -7.14
CA VAL A 77 0.45 -3.08 -5.85
C VAL A 77 1.39 -2.06 -5.20
N GLU A 78 2.35 -1.53 -5.96
CA GLU A 78 3.30 -0.53 -5.46
C GLU A 78 2.58 0.72 -4.93
N ALA A 79 1.59 1.23 -5.67
CA ALA A 79 0.81 2.39 -5.24
C ALA A 79 -0.03 2.10 -3.96
N ASP A 80 -0.65 0.94 -3.84
CA ASP A 80 -1.39 0.54 -2.64
C ASP A 80 -0.45 0.39 -1.43
N GLU A 81 0.72 -0.21 -1.62
CA GLU A 81 1.74 -0.36 -0.58
C GLU A 81 2.36 0.98 -0.15
N GLU A 82 2.54 1.93 -1.07
CA GLU A 82 2.99 3.28 -0.75
C GLU A 82 2.04 3.95 0.26
N PHE A 83 0.73 3.89 0.02
CA PHE A 83 -0.26 4.45 0.96
C PHE A 83 -0.31 3.68 2.28
N ARG A 84 -0.15 2.34 2.28
CA ARG A 84 -0.06 1.55 3.52
C ARG A 84 1.14 1.95 4.36
N ASN A 85 2.30 2.09 3.73
CA ASN A 85 3.53 2.49 4.39
C ASN A 85 3.45 3.92 4.93
N GLN A 86 2.89 4.85 4.14
CA GLN A 86 2.68 6.23 4.56
C GLN A 86 1.72 6.31 5.76
N ARG A 87 0.64 5.53 5.75
CA ARG A 87 -0.28 5.42 6.89
C ARG A 87 0.43 4.88 8.14
N SER A 88 1.17 3.78 7.99
CA SER A 88 1.91 3.15 9.10
C SER A 88 2.94 4.11 9.71
N LYS A 89 3.62 4.90 8.87
CA LYS A 89 4.53 5.97 9.31
C LYS A 89 3.80 7.03 10.12
N CYS A 90 2.64 7.50 9.67
CA CYS A 90 1.85 8.51 10.39
C CYS A 90 1.37 7.98 11.74
N GLU A 91 0.89 6.74 11.79
CA GLU A 91 0.47 6.07 13.03
C GLU A 91 1.64 5.94 14.02
N ALA A 92 2.84 5.57 13.55
CA ALA A 92 4.04 5.51 14.38
C ALA A 92 4.45 6.87 14.96
N ILE A 93 4.34 7.95 14.18
CA ILE A 93 4.61 9.33 14.64
C ILE A 93 3.64 9.71 15.76
N ILE A 94 2.34 9.47 15.56
CA ILE A 94 1.30 9.81 16.53
C ILE A 94 1.51 9.02 17.82
N GLU A 95 1.83 7.72 17.73
CA GLU A 95 2.04 6.88 18.91
C GLU A 95 3.29 7.30 19.71
N ALA A 96 4.39 7.60 19.02
CA ALA A 96 5.60 8.10 19.66
C ALA A 96 5.33 9.46 20.35
N TRP A 97 4.54 10.35 19.74
CA TRP A 97 4.15 11.61 20.37
C TRP A 97 3.28 11.37 21.62
N ARG A 98 2.29 10.47 21.57
CA ARG A 98 1.47 10.11 22.75
C ARG A 98 2.33 9.61 23.90
N THR A 99 3.37 8.83 23.60
CA THR A 99 4.36 8.37 24.57
C THR A 99 5.15 9.54 25.17
N CYS A 100 5.67 10.45 24.33
CA CYS A 100 6.35 11.66 24.81
C CYS A 100 5.46 12.48 25.74
N GLN A 101 4.20 12.73 25.36
CA GLN A 101 3.23 13.47 26.19
C GLN A 101 2.93 12.76 27.51
N SER A 102 2.84 11.43 27.51
CA SER A 102 2.68 10.65 28.74
C SER A 102 3.87 10.83 29.68
N ASN A 103 5.10 10.77 29.15
CA ASN A 103 6.32 10.98 29.93
C ASN A 103 6.39 12.40 30.51
N PHE A 104 6.01 13.43 29.73
CA PHE A 104 5.94 14.80 30.23
C PHE A 104 4.95 14.95 31.39
N ARG A 105 3.75 14.35 31.27
CA ARG A 105 2.76 14.34 32.36
C ARG A 105 3.27 13.62 33.60
N ALA A 106 3.94 12.47 33.43
CA ALA A 106 4.50 11.71 34.54
C ALA A 106 5.59 12.52 35.26
N MET A 107 6.51 13.16 34.53
CA MET A 107 7.53 14.02 35.12
C MET A 107 6.92 15.23 35.85
N GLY A 108 5.87 15.84 35.30
CA GLY A 108 5.13 16.91 35.97
C GLY A 108 4.40 16.47 37.24
N LYS A 109 4.04 15.18 37.35
CA LYS A 109 3.51 14.57 38.59
C LYS A 109 4.58 14.15 39.59
N VAL A 110 5.82 13.92 39.15
CA VAL A 110 6.96 13.55 40.02
C VAL A 110 7.60 14.80 40.66
N ALA A 111 7.32 15.99 40.12
CA ALA A 111 7.80 17.27 40.66
C ALA A 111 6.81 17.97 41.62
N ALA A 112 5.75 17.28 42.06
CA ALA A 112 4.74 17.78 42.98
C ALA A 112 4.79 17.05 44.34
#